data_AF-A0A917X5F6-F1
#
_entry.id   AF-A0A917X5F6-F1
#
_cell.length_a   1.000
_cell.length_b   1.000
_cell.length_c   1.000
_cell.angle_alpha   90.00
_cell.angle_beta   90.00
_cell.angle_gamma   90.00
#
_symmetry.space_group_name_H-M   'P 1'
#
loop_
_entity.id
_entity.type
_entity.pdbx_description
1 polymer ?
#
loop_
_entity_poly.entity_id
_entity_poly.type
_entity_poly.pdbx_seq_one_letter_code
_entity_poly.pdbx_strand_id
1 'polypeptide(L)'
;MAAFPVPTAHLETSGDLVLRAAVVAYLGRYRGQTRQHSESDLRVFRRWCTDHELDPLAAVRIDIERYVRWLLGGRMDRHAASRRLRHLAAAAGVRMPRMHPHMLRHTFVTTMLDAGVSLRDVQITARHADPRTTVRYDRARTNLDRHPNYILAAHMASGT
;
A
#
# COMPACT_ATOMS: atom_id res chain seq x y z
N MET A 1 -23.80 26.47 35.65
CA MET A 1 -24.34 25.35 34.85
C MET A 1 -24.12 25.67 33.37
N ALA A 2 -23.07 25.10 32.77
CA ALA A 2 -22.85 25.20 31.33
C ALA A 2 -23.65 24.09 30.63
N ALA A 3 -24.56 24.48 29.73
CA ALA A 3 -25.31 23.55 28.91
C ALA A 3 -24.38 22.92 27.87
N PHE A 4 -24.26 21.59 27.89
CA PHE A 4 -23.64 20.85 26.81
C PHE A 4 -24.53 20.95 25.56
N PRO A 5 -23.99 21.29 24.38
CA PRO A 5 -24.78 21.24 23.16
C PRO A 5 -25.15 19.78 22.87
N VAL A 6 -26.45 19.50 22.79
CA VAL A 6 -26.98 18.22 22.29
C VAL A 6 -26.57 18.13 20.82
N PRO A 7 -25.93 17.03 20.36
CA PRO A 7 -25.70 16.84 18.94
C PRO A 7 -27.05 16.81 18.23
N THR A 8 -27.30 17.80 17.37
CA THR A 8 -28.40 17.75 16.40
C THR A 8 -28.21 16.48 15.57
N ALA A 9 -29.07 15.49 15.79
CA ALA A 9 -29.16 14.33 14.92
C ALA A 9 -29.47 14.84 13.52
N HIS A 10 -28.48 14.78 12.62
CA HIS A 10 -28.77 14.88 11.20
C HIS A 10 -29.74 13.76 10.88
N LEU A 11 -31.00 14.10 10.60
CA LEU A 11 -32.01 13.14 10.17
C LEU A 11 -31.45 12.44 8.93
N GLU A 12 -31.07 11.17 9.07
CA GLU A 12 -30.65 10.34 7.95
C GLU A 12 -31.79 10.33 6.94
N THR A 13 -31.55 10.86 5.75
CA THR A 13 -32.52 10.80 4.66
C THR A 13 -32.80 9.32 4.36
N SER A 14 -34.03 9.00 3.96
CA SER A 14 -34.41 7.63 3.57
C SER A 14 -33.42 7.00 2.59
N GLY A 15 -32.83 7.82 1.70
CA GLY A 15 -31.76 7.43 0.79
C GLY A 15 -30.46 6.96 1.46
N ASP A 16 -30.00 7.59 2.55
CA ASP A 16 -28.78 7.15 3.26
C ASP A 16 -29.00 5.80 3.96
N LEU A 17 -30.20 5.56 4.49
CA LEU A 17 -30.57 4.25 5.07
C LEU A 17 -30.58 3.14 4.01
N VAL A 18 -31.19 3.40 2.85
CA VAL A 18 -31.22 2.43 1.73
C VAL A 18 -29.81 2.15 1.22
N LEU A 19 -28.98 3.17 1.04
CA LEU A 19 -27.59 3.01 0.61
C LEU A 19 -26.77 2.19 1.62
N ARG A 20 -26.91 2.47 2.92
CA ARG A 20 -26.24 1.69 3.97
C ARG A 20 -26.69 0.22 3.96
N ALA A 21 -28.00 -0.03 3.87
CA ALA A 21 -28.53 -1.38 3.79
C ALA A 21 -27.99 -2.13 2.57
N ALA A 22 -27.95 -1.47 1.39
CA ALA A 22 -27.40 -2.04 0.17
C ALA A 22 -25.90 -2.38 0.30
N VAL A 23 -25.09 -1.47 0.87
CA VAL A 23 -23.67 -1.71 1.12
C VAL A 23 -23.45 -2.88 2.08
N VAL A 24 -24.19 -2.94 3.19
CA VAL A 24 -24.09 -4.02 4.18
C VAL A 24 -24.48 -5.36 3.56
N ALA A 25 -25.60 -5.42 2.84
CA ALA A 25 -26.05 -6.62 2.15
C ALA A 25 -25.06 -7.10 1.08
N TYR A 26 -24.48 -6.18 0.31
CA TYR A 26 -23.44 -6.50 -0.67
C TYR A 26 -22.18 -7.07 -0.01
N LEU A 27 -21.67 -6.39 1.03
CA LEU A 27 -20.46 -6.82 1.74
C LEU A 27 -20.67 -8.12 2.52
N GLY A 28 -21.91 -8.42 2.95
CA GLY A 28 -22.29 -9.66 3.61
C GLY A 28 -21.96 -10.93 2.82
N ARG A 29 -21.84 -10.83 1.49
CA ARG A 29 -21.47 -11.93 0.58
C ARG A 29 -20.00 -12.33 0.66
N TYR A 30 -19.16 -11.47 1.24
CA TYR A 30 -17.71 -11.65 1.27
C TYR A 30 -17.18 -11.76 2.69
N ARG A 31 -16.08 -12.51 2.85
CA ARG A 31 -15.31 -12.64 4.10
C ARG A 31 -13.83 -12.34 3.88
N GLY A 32 -13.10 -12.09 4.96
CA GLY A 32 -11.64 -11.91 4.95
C GLY A 32 -11.17 -10.74 4.06
N GLN A 33 -10.07 -10.95 3.34
CA GLN A 33 -9.41 -9.90 2.55
C GLN A 33 -10.28 -9.36 1.40
N THR A 34 -11.12 -10.21 0.78
CA THR A 34 -12.06 -9.76 -0.26
C THR A 34 -13.06 -8.75 0.29
N ARG A 35 -13.64 -9.01 1.48
CA ARG A 35 -14.54 -8.07 2.14
C ARG A 35 -13.85 -6.72 2.41
N GLN A 36 -12.64 -6.74 2.95
CA GLN A 36 -11.88 -5.52 3.25
C GLN A 36 -11.59 -4.69 2.00
N HIS A 37 -11.24 -5.34 0.88
CA HIS A 37 -11.02 -4.64 -0.39
C HIS A 37 -12.30 -4.05 -0.95
N SER A 38 -13.39 -4.83 -0.99
CA SER A 38 -14.69 -4.36 -1.47
C SER A 38 -15.22 -3.20 -0.62
N GLU A 39 -15.05 -3.26 0.71
CA GLU A 39 -15.43 -2.17 1.60
C GLU A 39 -14.62 -0.89 1.31
N SER A 40 -13.30 -1.03 1.11
CA SER A 40 -12.46 0.10 0.70
C SER A 40 -12.91 0.71 -0.62
N ASP A 41 -13.27 -0.12 -1.60
CA ASP A 41 -13.68 0.34 -2.93
C ASP A 41 -15.00 1.10 -2.88
N LEU A 42 -15.98 0.58 -2.13
CA LEU A 42 -17.24 1.27 -1.90
C LEU A 42 -17.05 2.58 -1.16
N ARG A 43 -16.10 2.66 -0.23
CA ARG A 43 -15.77 3.91 0.48
C ARG A 43 -15.20 4.96 -0.47
N VAL A 44 -14.30 4.56 -1.38
CA VAL A 44 -13.71 5.46 -2.38
C VAL A 44 -14.77 5.92 -3.38
N PHE A 45 -15.61 4.99 -3.87
CA PHE A 45 -16.71 5.31 -4.78
C PHE A 45 -17.73 6.26 -4.14
N ARG A 46 -18.19 5.96 -2.92
CA ARG A 46 -19.14 6.82 -2.19
C ARG A 46 -18.59 8.23 -1.99
N ARG A 47 -17.32 8.34 -1.59
CA ARG A 47 -16.66 9.64 -1.47
C ARG A 47 -16.65 10.39 -2.80
N TRP A 48 -16.28 9.72 -3.89
CA TRP A 48 -16.28 10.33 -5.21
C TRP A 48 -17.68 10.82 -5.63
N CYS A 49 -18.71 10.02 -5.37
CA CYS A 49 -20.10 10.43 -5.60
C CYS A 49 -20.48 11.66 -4.77
N THR A 50 -20.12 11.71 -3.48
CA THR A 50 -20.34 12.89 -2.63
C THR A 50 -19.62 14.12 -3.18
N ASP A 51 -18.36 14.00 -3.58
CA ASP A 51 -17.56 15.10 -4.13
C ASP A 51 -18.11 15.62 -5.48
N HIS A 52 -18.97 14.85 -6.16
CA HIS A 52 -19.57 15.20 -7.47
C HIS A 52 -21.10 15.33 -7.40
N GLU A 53 -21.68 15.38 -6.20
CA GLU A 53 -23.13 15.52 -5.98
C GLU A 53 -23.98 14.45 -6.69
N LEU A 54 -23.47 13.21 -6.73
CA LEU A 54 -24.15 12.07 -7.35
C LEU A 54 -24.74 11.13 -6.29
N ASP A 55 -25.95 10.64 -6.53
CA ASP A 55 -26.49 9.49 -5.79
C ASP A 55 -25.82 8.19 -6.28
N PRO A 56 -25.09 7.46 -5.42
CA PRO A 56 -24.44 6.21 -5.79
C PRO A 56 -25.39 5.15 -6.36
N LEU A 57 -26.66 5.14 -5.95
CA LEU A 57 -27.65 4.18 -6.43
C LEU A 57 -28.30 4.59 -7.75
N ALA A 58 -28.20 5.87 -8.12
CA ALA A 58 -28.67 6.40 -9.40
C ALA A 58 -27.57 6.52 -10.46
N ALA A 59 -26.32 6.17 -10.12
CA ALA A 59 -25.18 6.28 -11.02
C ALA A 59 -25.37 5.45 -12.30
N VAL A 60 -25.22 6.10 -13.45
CA VAL A 60 -25.34 5.49 -14.78
C VAL A 60 -23.97 5.27 -15.42
N ARG A 61 -23.95 4.63 -16.59
CA ARG A 61 -22.71 4.24 -17.28
C ARG A 61 -21.71 5.38 -17.43
N ILE A 62 -22.17 6.58 -17.80
CA ILE A 62 -21.29 7.75 -17.96
C ILE A 62 -20.64 8.16 -16.64
N ASP A 63 -21.32 8.02 -15.51
CA ASP A 63 -20.78 8.31 -14.17
C ASP A 63 -19.69 7.33 -13.80
N ILE A 64 -19.90 6.04 -14.10
CA ILE A 64 -18.90 5.01 -13.88
C ILE A 64 -17.64 5.27 -14.72
N GLU A 65 -17.78 5.72 -15.96
CA GLU A 65 -16.63 6.06 -16.80
C GLU A 65 -15.86 7.28 -16.27
N ARG A 66 -16.57 8.31 -15.77
CA ARG A 66 -15.97 9.46 -15.09
C ARG A 66 -15.22 9.03 -13.83
N TYR A 67 -15.83 8.18 -13.01
CA TYR A 67 -15.21 7.61 -11.81
C TYR A 67 -13.95 6.82 -12.14
N VAL A 68 -13.99 5.96 -13.16
CA VAL A 68 -12.82 5.18 -13.59
C VAL A 68 -11.69 6.07 -14.08
N ARG A 69 -11.98 7.10 -14.89
CA ARG A 69 -10.95 8.08 -15.31
C ARG A 69 -10.36 8.82 -14.11
N TRP A 70 -11.19 9.24 -13.17
CA TRP A 70 -10.73 9.87 -11.92
C TRP A 70 -9.85 8.93 -11.09
N LEU A 71 -10.23 7.67 -10.94
CA LEU A 71 -9.44 6.64 -10.24
C LEU A 71 -8.07 6.37 -10.88
N LEU A 72 -7.97 6.56 -12.19
CA LEU A 72 -6.74 6.38 -12.94
C LEU A 72 -5.83 7.60 -12.85
N GLY A 73 -6.38 8.82 -12.74
CA GLY A 73 -5.62 10.07 -12.58
C GLY A 73 -5.38 10.52 -11.13
N GLY A 74 -6.14 10.00 -10.16
CA GLY A 74 -6.13 10.43 -8.77
C GLY A 74 -5.09 9.73 -7.88
N ARG A 75 -4.91 10.26 -6.66
CA ARG A 75 -4.06 9.62 -5.63
C ARG A 75 -4.61 8.23 -5.32
N MET A 76 -3.77 7.22 -5.50
CA MET A 76 -4.12 5.84 -5.26
C MET A 76 -4.20 5.54 -3.76
N ASP A 77 -5.27 4.89 -3.30
CA ASP A 77 -5.33 4.37 -1.94
C ASP A 77 -4.45 3.10 -1.80
N ARG A 78 -4.17 2.70 -0.55
CA ARG A 78 -3.30 1.55 -0.25
C ARG A 78 -3.82 0.21 -0.77
N HIS A 79 -5.15 0.03 -0.83
CA HIS A 79 -5.81 -1.18 -1.31
C HIS A 79 -5.79 -1.22 -2.84
N ALA A 80 -6.01 -0.08 -3.49
CA ALA A 80 -5.83 0.10 -4.93
C ALA A 80 -4.39 -0.20 -5.37
N ALA A 81 -3.38 0.26 -4.63
CA ALA A 81 -1.98 -0.09 -4.88
C ALA A 81 -1.72 -1.58 -4.77
N SER A 82 -2.27 -2.23 -3.75
CA SER A 82 -2.15 -3.67 -3.56
C SER A 82 -2.85 -4.47 -4.67
N ARG A 83 -4.02 -4.03 -5.14
CA ARG A 83 -4.73 -4.67 -6.26
C ARG A 83 -3.97 -4.51 -7.58
N ARG A 84 -3.53 -3.29 -7.92
CA ARG A 84 -2.76 -3.02 -9.15
C ARG A 84 -1.49 -3.87 -9.18
N LEU A 85 -0.78 -3.96 -8.06
CA LEU A 85 0.40 -4.82 -7.97
C LEU A 85 0.07 -6.31 -8.20
N ARG A 86 -1.00 -6.83 -7.59
CA ARG A 86 -1.42 -8.23 -7.82
C ARG A 86 -1.78 -8.48 -9.28
N HIS A 87 -2.44 -7.53 -9.93
CA HIS A 87 -2.78 -7.62 -11.35
C HIS A 87 -1.54 -7.64 -12.24
N LEU A 88 -0.60 -6.72 -12.01
CA LEU A 88 0.67 -6.68 -12.75
C LEU A 88 1.47 -7.97 -12.59
N ALA A 89 1.52 -8.51 -11.36
CA ALA A 89 2.23 -9.75 -11.12
C ALA A 89 1.55 -10.96 -11.75
N ALA A 90 0.22 -11.02 -11.76
CA ALA A 90 -0.52 -12.05 -12.49
C ALA A 90 -0.23 -11.99 -14.00
N ALA A 91 -0.25 -10.78 -14.58
CA ALA A 91 0.10 -10.56 -15.98
C ALA A 91 1.56 -10.94 -16.30
N ALA A 92 2.48 -10.74 -15.35
CA ALA A 92 3.88 -11.14 -15.45
C ALA A 92 4.14 -12.62 -15.09
N GLY A 93 3.11 -13.42 -14.76
CA GLY A 93 3.27 -14.82 -14.35
C GLY A 93 3.93 -15.01 -12.96
N VAL A 94 4.08 -13.95 -12.17
CA VAL A 94 4.71 -13.99 -10.84
C VAL A 94 3.68 -14.42 -9.79
N ARG A 95 3.79 -15.65 -9.31
CA ARG A 95 2.96 -16.19 -8.22
C ARG A 95 3.66 -16.04 -6.87
N MET A 96 3.21 -15.10 -6.06
CA MET A 96 3.68 -14.95 -4.67
C MET A 96 2.51 -14.83 -3.69
N PRO A 97 2.54 -15.56 -2.56
CA PRO A 97 1.57 -15.40 -1.50
C PRO A 97 1.70 -14.00 -0.86
N ARG A 98 0.56 -13.38 -0.53
CA ARG A 98 0.48 -12.09 0.21
C ARG A 98 1.16 -10.89 -0.46
N MET A 99 1.09 -10.81 -1.78
CA MET A 99 1.67 -9.70 -2.53
C MET A 99 1.03 -8.35 -2.22
N HIS A 100 1.88 -7.41 -1.79
CA HIS A 100 1.55 -6.05 -1.42
C HIS A 100 2.76 -5.11 -1.64
N PRO A 101 2.56 -3.78 -1.77
CA PRO A 101 3.59 -2.85 -2.22
C PRO A 101 4.89 -2.84 -1.40
N HIS A 102 4.81 -3.13 -0.09
CA HIS A 102 6.00 -3.14 0.75
C HIS A 102 7.00 -4.26 0.40
N MET A 103 6.54 -5.35 -0.23
CA MET A 103 7.46 -6.40 -0.71
C MET A 103 8.39 -5.89 -1.80
N LEU A 104 7.93 -5.01 -2.69
CA LEU A 104 8.81 -4.42 -3.71
C LEU A 104 9.94 -3.63 -3.06
N ARG A 105 9.64 -2.92 -1.97
CA ARG A 105 10.64 -2.20 -1.19
C ARG A 105 11.62 -3.15 -0.50
N HIS A 106 11.15 -4.26 0.07
CA HIS A 106 12.03 -5.30 0.62
C HIS A 106 12.98 -5.82 -0.45
N THR A 107 12.46 -6.20 -1.62
CA THR A 107 13.27 -6.67 -2.75
C THR A 107 14.28 -5.61 -3.16
N PHE A 108 13.86 -4.37 -3.35
CA PHE A 108 14.75 -3.26 -3.71
C PHE A 108 15.92 -3.08 -2.74
N VAL A 109 15.64 -3.03 -1.43
CA VAL A 109 16.68 -2.88 -0.39
C VAL A 109 17.63 -4.08 -0.39
N THR A 110 17.07 -5.28 -0.45
CA THR A 110 17.85 -6.52 -0.41
C THR A 110 18.73 -6.66 -1.64
N THR A 111 18.20 -6.41 -2.84
CA THR A 111 18.93 -6.51 -4.10
C THR A 111 20.08 -5.51 -4.18
N MET A 112 19.93 -4.29 -3.64
CA MET A 112 21.05 -3.34 -3.59
C MET A 112 22.18 -3.83 -2.68
N LEU A 113 21.86 -4.41 -1.51
CA LEU A 113 22.88 -4.97 -0.61
C LEU A 113 23.55 -6.20 -1.22
N ASP A 114 22.77 -7.09 -1.85
CA ASP A 114 23.29 -8.27 -2.55
C ASP A 114 24.21 -7.83 -3.72
N ALA A 115 23.93 -6.71 -4.37
CA ALA A 115 24.77 -6.10 -5.40
C ALA A 115 26.03 -5.40 -4.85
N GLY A 116 26.22 -5.35 -3.52
CA GLY A 116 27.39 -4.76 -2.87
C GLY A 116 27.32 -3.24 -2.67
N VAL A 117 26.15 -2.62 -2.86
CA VAL A 117 25.96 -1.21 -2.50
C VAL A 117 26.14 -1.04 -0.99
N SER A 118 26.80 0.04 -0.58
CA SER A 118 27.10 0.26 0.84
C SER A 118 25.83 0.34 1.69
N LEU A 119 25.88 -0.16 2.92
CA LEU A 119 24.76 -0.11 3.86
C LEU A 119 24.24 1.32 4.06
N ARG A 120 25.15 2.31 4.06
CA ARG A 120 24.82 3.73 4.22
C ARG A 120 24.03 4.26 3.04
N ASP A 121 24.44 3.97 1.82
CA ASP A 121 23.75 4.44 0.61
C ASP A 121 22.38 3.79 0.48
N VAL A 122 22.29 2.50 0.80
CA VAL A 122 21.00 1.79 0.86
C VAL A 122 20.10 2.40 1.93
N GLN A 123 20.62 2.73 3.11
CA GLN A 123 19.85 3.37 4.17
C GLN A 123 19.29 4.74 3.74
N ILE A 124 20.12 5.58 3.11
CA ILE A 124 19.72 6.89 2.58
C ILE A 124 18.64 6.73 1.51
N THR A 125 18.86 5.83 0.55
CA THR A 125 17.92 5.57 -0.55
C THR A 125 16.59 5.04 -0.04
N ALA A 126 16.63 4.14 0.95
CA ALA A 126 15.44 3.66 1.61
C ALA A 126 14.78 4.76 2.47
N ARG A 127 15.51 5.76 2.95
CA ARG A 127 15.06 6.72 3.98
C ARG A 127 14.77 6.04 5.33
N HIS A 128 15.63 5.11 5.73
CA HIS A 128 15.55 4.52 7.08
C HIS A 128 16.24 5.42 8.10
N ALA A 129 15.50 5.80 9.14
CA ALA A 129 16.03 6.60 10.24
C ALA A 129 17.08 5.83 11.06
N ASP A 130 16.79 4.57 11.41
CA ASP A 130 17.71 3.70 12.15
C ASP A 130 18.43 2.73 11.20
N PRO A 131 19.78 2.72 11.16
CA PRO A 131 20.58 1.77 10.38
C PRO A 131 20.21 0.31 10.65
N ARG A 132 19.78 -0.04 11.87
CA ARG A 132 19.32 -1.40 12.23
C ARG A 132 18.15 -1.86 11.37
N THR A 133 17.35 -0.93 10.84
CA THR A 133 16.27 -1.26 9.89
C THR A 133 16.84 -1.78 8.58
N THR A 134 17.95 -1.21 8.11
CA THR A 134 18.64 -1.64 6.87
C THR A 134 19.46 -2.91 7.10
N VAL A 135 20.14 -3.04 8.24
CA VAL A 135 20.97 -4.21 8.58
C VAL A 135 20.17 -5.52 8.55
N ARG A 136 18.87 -5.50 8.85
CA ARG A 136 18.00 -6.69 8.76
C ARG A 136 17.93 -7.31 7.36
N TYR A 137 18.25 -6.54 6.32
CA TYR A 137 18.27 -7.02 4.93
C TYR A 137 19.65 -7.49 4.48
N ASP A 138 20.69 -7.22 5.26
CA ASP A 138 22.04 -7.65 4.94
C ASP A 138 22.18 -9.14 5.20
N ARG A 139 22.04 -9.93 4.13
CA ARG A 139 22.24 -11.38 4.15
C ARG A 139 23.71 -11.76 4.22
N ALA A 140 24.60 -10.86 3.82
CA ALA A 140 26.05 -11.07 3.82
C ALA A 140 26.69 -10.71 5.17
N ARG A 141 25.92 -10.24 6.17
CA ARG A 141 26.43 -9.86 7.50
C ARG A 141 27.20 -10.96 8.23
N THR A 142 27.00 -12.23 7.86
CA THR A 142 27.74 -13.39 8.40
C THR A 142 28.73 -13.99 7.42
N ASN A 143 28.92 -13.39 6.24
CA ASN A 143 29.84 -13.87 5.22
C ASN A 143 31.27 -13.47 5.58
N LEU A 144 32.10 -14.47 5.87
CA LEU A 144 33.51 -14.30 6.21
C LEU A 144 34.38 -13.95 5.01
N ASP A 145 33.98 -14.28 3.79
CA ASP A 145 34.78 -14.04 2.57
C ASP A 145 34.99 -12.55 2.29
N ARG A 146 34.12 -11.69 2.84
CA ARG A 146 34.23 -10.23 2.78
C ARG A 146 34.57 -9.62 4.14
N HIS A 147 35.11 -10.41 5.07
CA HIS A 147 35.42 -9.91 6.40
C HIS A 147 36.47 -8.78 6.30
N PRO A 148 36.27 -7.64 7.00
CA PRO A 148 37.17 -6.48 6.91
C PRO A 148 38.64 -6.83 7.18
N ASN A 149 38.90 -7.85 8.00
CA ASN A 149 40.26 -8.33 8.26
C ASN A 149 40.98 -8.80 6.99
N TYR A 150 40.31 -9.48 6.05
CA TYR A 150 40.96 -9.93 4.81
C TYR A 150 41.27 -8.74 3.89
N ILE A 151 40.38 -7.76 3.83
CA ILE A 151 40.59 -6.53 3.04
C ILE A 151 41.72 -5.70 3.64
N LEU A 152 41.74 -5.54 4.97
CA LEU A 152 42.80 -4.82 5.69
C LEU A 152 44.15 -5.52 5.53
N ALA A 153 44.20 -6.84 5.67
CA ALA A 153 45.41 -7.63 5.48
C ALA A 153 45.93 -7.51 4.05
N ALA A 154 45.06 -7.60 3.04
CA ALA A 154 45.43 -7.39 1.64
C ALA A 154 45.96 -5.97 1.40
N HIS A 155 45.30 -4.95 1.95
CA HIS A 155 45.73 -3.56 1.82
C HIS A 155 47.11 -3.32 2.46
N MET A 156 47.31 -3.84 3.68
CA MET A 156 48.59 -3.78 4.39
C MET A 156 49.69 -4.53 3.64
N ALA A 157 49.39 -5.68 3.03
CA ALA A 157 50.33 -6.48 2.25
C ALA A 157 50.67 -5.86 0.88
N SER A 158 49.75 -5.09 0.29
CA SER A 158 49.99 -4.35 -0.96
C SER A 158 50.74 -3.03 -0.79
N GLY A 159 51.01 -2.63 0.46
CA GLY A 159 51.65 -1.36 0.83
C GLY A 159 53.16 -1.43 1.07
N THR A 160 53.82 -2.53 0.68
CA THR A 160 55.29 -2.68 0.65
C THR A 160 55.77 -2.77 -0.78
#